data_AF-A0A2V2UD85-F1
#
_entry.id   AF-A0A2V2UD85-F1
#
_cell.length_a   1.000
_cell.length_b   1.000
_cell.length_c   1.000
_cell.angle_alpha   90.00
_cell.angle_beta   90.00
_cell.angle_gamma   90.00
#
_symmetry.space_group_name_H-M   'P 1'
#
loop_
_entity.id
_entity.type
_entity.pdbx_description
1 polymer ?
#
loop_
_entity_poly.entity_id
_entity_poly.type
_entity_poly.pdbx_seq_one_letter_code
_entity_poly.pdbx_strand_id
1 'polypeptide(L)'
;MSNSQYLLPAELKAANGIKFAHMECCSAEELKQSLFSQAQHQIRFYQDVIELVNNASLDKIKNIEMKYGTYDEVSQGIHTDRELMASALIFELKKKMGSS
;
A
#
# COMPACT_ATOMS: atom_id res chain seq x y z
N MET A 1 24.42 11.29 4.81
CA MET A 1 23.01 11.19 4.40
C MET A 1 22.79 9.75 3.98
N SER A 2 21.81 9.04 4.55
CA SER A 2 21.55 7.64 4.21
C SER A 2 20.79 7.60 2.88
N ASN A 3 21.40 7.06 1.84
CA ASN A 3 20.67 6.71 0.62
C ASN A 3 19.84 5.46 0.91
N SER A 4 18.52 5.60 0.85
CA SER A 4 17.59 4.46 0.90
C SER A 4 17.80 3.59 -0.35
N GLN A 5 17.84 2.27 -0.17
CA GLN A 5 17.82 1.28 -1.25
C GLN A 5 16.49 1.32 -2.01
N TYR A 6 15.43 1.81 -1.35
CA TYR A 6 14.09 1.91 -1.91
C TYR A 6 13.72 3.35 -2.23
N LEU A 7 13.05 3.56 -3.36
CA LEU A 7 12.47 4.84 -3.75
C LEU A 7 11.18 5.17 -2.96
N LEU A 8 10.55 4.15 -2.36
CA LEU A 8 9.29 4.28 -1.63
C LEU A 8 9.52 4.02 -0.13
N PRO A 9 8.99 4.87 0.77
CA PRO A 9 9.06 4.65 2.21
C PRO A 9 8.01 3.65 2.69
N ALA A 10 8.25 2.95 3.79
CA ALA A 10 7.22 2.22 4.52
C ALA A 10 6.24 3.19 5.20
N GLU A 11 4.94 2.88 5.10
CA GLU A 11 3.89 3.55 5.86
C GLU A 11 3.67 2.83 7.20
N LEU A 12 3.79 3.55 8.31
CA LEU A 12 3.67 3.04 9.67
C LEU A 12 2.54 3.75 10.42
N LYS A 13 1.73 2.98 11.17
CA LYS A 13 0.75 3.55 12.09
C LYS A 13 1.45 4.03 13.36
N ALA A 14 1.28 5.30 13.69
CA ALA A 14 1.73 5.93 14.93
C ALA A 14 0.53 6.40 15.76
N ALA A 15 0.75 6.66 17.05
CA ALA A 15 -0.31 7.14 17.97
C ALA A 15 -1.04 8.41 17.46
N ASN A 16 -0.37 9.21 16.63
CA ASN A 16 -0.85 10.52 16.19
C ASN A 16 -1.13 10.56 14.67
N GLY A 17 -1.20 9.41 14.00
CA GLY A 17 -1.45 9.33 12.56
C GLY A 17 -0.50 8.39 11.81
N ILE A 18 -0.12 8.77 10.60
CA ILE A 18 0.75 8.00 9.72
C ILE A 18 2.17 8.57 9.77
N LYS A 19 3.17 7.70 9.92
CA LYS A 19 4.59 8.03 9.80
C LYS A 19 5.18 7.30 8.60
N PHE A 20 6.05 7.98 7.86
CA PHE A 20 6.85 7.38 6.81
C PHE A 20 8.28 7.13 7.29
N ALA A 21 8.83 5.96 6.94
CA ALA A 21 10.20 5.59 7.28
C ALA A 21 10.86 4.83 6.12
N HIS A 22 12.18 4.92 6.01
CA HIS A 22 12.92 4.01 5.13
C HIS A 22 12.72 2.56 5.61
N MET A 23 12.45 1.64 4.68
CA MET A 23 12.08 0.26 5.01
C MET A 23 13.19 -0.45 5.81
N GLU A 24 14.44 -0.12 5.53
CA GLU A 24 15.63 -0.66 6.19
C GLU A 24 15.71 -0.26 7.67
N CYS A 25 15.13 0.89 8.02
CA CYS A 25 15.06 1.42 9.37
C CYS A 25 13.89 0.84 10.19
N CYS A 26 12.96 0.12 9.55
CA CYS A 26 11.83 -0.50 10.23
C CYS A 26 12.25 -1.80 10.93
N SER A 27 11.60 -2.06 12.07
CA SER A 27 11.59 -3.37 12.72
C SER A 27 10.77 -4.38 11.92
N ALA A 28 10.98 -5.68 12.19
CA ALA A 28 10.22 -6.74 11.53
C ALA A 28 8.70 -6.60 11.77
N GLU A 29 8.27 -6.17 12.96
CA GLU A 29 6.86 -5.96 13.26
C GLU A 29 6.28 -4.74 12.53
N GLU A 30 7.03 -3.65 12.42
CA GLU A 30 6.63 -2.49 11.62
C GLU A 30 6.45 -2.85 10.13
N LEU A 31 7.36 -3.65 9.57
CA LEU A 31 7.25 -4.15 8.20
C LEU A 31 6.03 -5.06 8.00
N LYS A 32 5.76 -5.98 8.95
CA LYS A 32 4.56 -6.83 8.93
C LYS A 32 3.28 -6.01 8.99
N GLN A 33 3.23 -5.00 9.87
CA GLN A 33 2.07 -4.11 9.99
C GLN A 33 1.85 -3.32 8.70
N SER A 34 2.91 -2.82 8.07
CA SER A 34 2.83 -2.12 6.79
C SER A 34 2.27 -3.03 5.69
N LEU A 35 2.83 -4.24 5.53
CA LEU A 35 2.34 -5.27 4.59
C LEU A 35 0.86 -5.61 4.83
N PHE A 36 0.47 -5.81 6.08
CA PHE A 36 -0.90 -6.13 6.43
C PHE A 36 -1.86 -4.99 6.09
N SER A 37 -1.48 -3.74 6.37
CA SER A 37 -2.25 -2.55 6.01
C SER A 37 -2.45 -2.46 4.49
N GLN A 38 -1.41 -2.73 3.70
CA GLN A 38 -1.50 -2.75 2.24
C GLN A 38 -2.46 -3.84 1.74
N ALA A 39 -2.36 -5.06 2.27
CA ALA A 39 -3.26 -6.15 1.91
C ALA A 39 -4.73 -5.79 2.24
N GLN A 40 -4.98 -5.22 3.41
CA GLN A 40 -6.33 -4.76 3.80
C GLN A 40 -6.86 -3.64 2.89
N HIS A 41 -5.98 -2.74 2.43
CA HIS A 41 -6.37 -1.70 1.48
C HIS A 41 -6.74 -2.29 0.12
N GLN A 42 -5.95 -3.24 -0.39
CA GLN A 42 -6.25 -3.92 -1.66
C GLN A 42 -7.56 -4.70 -1.59
N ILE A 43 -7.80 -5.45 -0.51
CA ILE A 43 -9.07 -6.18 -0.32
C ILE A 43 -10.26 -5.22 -0.38
N ARG A 44 -10.21 -4.10 0.36
CA ARG A 44 -11.28 -3.10 0.37
C ARG A 44 -11.50 -2.47 -1.01
N PHE A 45 -10.43 -2.14 -1.71
CA PHE A 45 -10.53 -1.62 -3.08
C PHE A 45 -11.25 -2.61 -4.00
N TYR A 46 -10.85 -3.89 -4.00
CA TYR A 46 -11.50 -4.89 -4.85
C TYR A 46 -12.96 -5.15 -4.45
N GLN A 47 -13.28 -5.12 -3.16
CA GLN A 47 -14.66 -5.22 -2.69
C GLN A 47 -15.52 -4.06 -3.21
N ASP A 48 -15.02 -2.83 -3.14
CA ASP A 48 -15.74 -1.66 -3.66
C ASP A 48 -15.94 -1.75 -5.17
N VAL A 49 -14.93 -2.22 -5.92
CA VAL A 49 -15.03 -2.43 -7.37
C VAL A 49 -16.07 -3.50 -7.71
N ILE A 50 -16.09 -4.62 -6.99
CA ILE A 50 -17.10 -5.67 -7.17
C ILE A 50 -18.50 -5.12 -6.91
N GLU A 51 -18.67 -4.33 -5.85
CA GLU A 51 -19.96 -3.71 -5.52
C GLU A 51 -20.42 -2.72 -6.60
N LEU A 52 -19.48 -1.93 -7.14
CA LEU A 52 -19.75 -1.03 -8.24
C LEU A 52 -20.21 -1.80 -9.49
N VAL A 53 -19.50 -2.88 -9.86
CA VAL A 53 -19.84 -3.69 -11.04
C VAL A 53 -21.20 -4.38 -10.89
N ASN A 54 -21.51 -4.87 -9.68
CA ASN A 54 -22.78 -5.55 -9.41
C ASN A 54 -23.99 -4.61 -9.41
N ASN A 55 -23.81 -3.34 -9.06
CA ASN A 55 -24.89 -2.36 -9.01
C ASN A 55 -24.35 -0.97 -9.34
N ALA A 56 -24.12 -0.72 -10.63
CA ALA A 56 -23.47 0.49 -11.10
C ALA A 56 -24.42 1.70 -11.04
N SER A 57 -23.96 2.77 -10.39
CA SER A 57 -24.61 4.09 -10.42
C SER A 57 -23.57 5.20 -10.49
N LEU A 58 -23.95 6.36 -11.03
CA LEU A 58 -23.07 7.53 -11.12
C LEU A 58 -22.56 7.96 -9.73
N ASP A 59 -23.38 7.82 -8.69
CA ASP A 59 -22.98 8.16 -7.32
C ASP A 59 -21.91 7.22 -6.79
N LYS A 60 -22.00 5.91 -7.09
CA LYS A 60 -20.98 4.94 -6.71
C LYS A 60 -19.68 5.13 -7.47
N ILE A 61 -19.75 5.49 -8.75
CA ILE A 61 -18.57 5.84 -9.55
C ILE A 61 -17.85 7.03 -8.90
N LYS A 62 -18.58 8.12 -8.61
CA LYS A 62 -18.03 9.31 -7.93
C LYS A 62 -17.45 8.98 -6.56
N ASN A 63 -18.08 8.11 -5.78
CA ASN A 63 -17.57 7.69 -4.48
C ASN A 63 -16.25 6.93 -4.59
N ILE A 64 -16.10 6.06 -5.60
CA ILE A 64 -14.83 5.37 -5.88
C ILE A 64 -13.76 6.38 -6.32
N GLU A 65 -14.10 7.29 -7.23
CA GLU A 65 -13.17 8.33 -7.70
C GLU A 65 -12.70 9.23 -6.56
N MET A 66 -13.59 9.63 -5.65
CA MET A 66 -13.23 10.40 -4.46
C MET A 66 -12.35 9.62 -3.48
N LYS A 67 -12.53 8.30 -3.38
CA LYS A 67 -11.82 7.46 -2.40
C LYS A 67 -10.44 7.03 -2.89
N TYR A 68 -10.29 6.79 -4.19
CA TYR A 68 -9.09 6.17 -4.77
C TYR A 68 -8.42 6.99 -5.87
N GLY A 69 -9.05 8.07 -6.32
CA GLY A 69 -8.63 8.85 -7.49
C GLY A 69 -9.43 8.48 -8.74
N THR A 70 -9.34 9.34 -9.75
CA THR A 70 -9.88 9.13 -11.10
C THR A 70 -9.22 7.95 -11.80
N TYR A 71 -9.85 7.46 -12.89
CA TYR A 71 -9.28 6.35 -13.67
C TYR A 71 -7.84 6.60 -14.12
N ASP A 72 -7.49 7.81 -14.54
CA ASP A 72 -6.14 8.13 -15.01
C ASP A 72 -5.12 8.08 -13.85
N GLU A 73 -5.49 8.60 -12.67
CA GLU A 73 -4.64 8.55 -11.47
C GLU A 73 -4.45 7.11 -10.96
N VAL A 74 -5.53 6.34 -10.97
CA VAL A 74 -5.57 4.92 -10.59
C VAL A 74 -4.76 4.08 -11.58
N SER A 75 -4.95 4.25 -12.89
CA SER A 75 -4.27 3.44 -13.91
C SER A 75 -2.76 3.72 -13.99
N GLN A 76 -2.34 4.98 -13.79
CA GLN A 76 -0.93 5.36 -13.80
C GLN A 76 -0.19 4.97 -12.51
N GLY A 77 -0.87 5.01 -11.35
CA GLY A 77 -0.24 4.74 -10.05
C GLY A 77 -0.31 3.27 -9.57
N ILE A 78 -1.18 2.42 -10.13
CA ILE A 78 -1.49 1.13 -9.50
C ILE A 78 -0.59 -0.02 -9.92
N HIS A 79 -0.19 -0.11 -11.20
CA HIS A 79 0.39 -1.35 -11.69
C HIS A 79 1.85 -1.57 -11.26
N THR A 80 2.65 -0.51 -11.19
CA THR A 80 4.09 -0.67 -10.91
C THR A 80 4.44 -0.47 -9.44
N ASP A 81 3.76 0.45 -8.75
CA ASP A 81 4.21 0.88 -7.42
C ASP A 81 3.76 -0.06 -6.29
N ARG A 82 2.58 -0.67 -6.39
CA ARG A 82 2.04 -1.52 -5.31
C ARG A 82 2.76 -2.86 -5.20
N GLU A 83 3.03 -3.52 -6.31
CA GLU A 83 3.75 -4.80 -6.33
C GLU A 83 5.24 -4.62 -5.97
N LEU A 84 5.84 -3.52 -6.45
CA LEU A 84 7.21 -3.16 -6.08
C LEU A 84 7.33 -2.89 -4.58
N MET A 85 6.36 -2.16 -4.01
CA MET A 85 6.35 -1.84 -2.58
C MET A 85 6.15 -3.09 -1.72
N ALA A 86 5.21 -3.97 -2.07
CA ALA A 86 5.02 -5.23 -1.36
C ALA A 86 6.28 -6.12 -1.44
N SER A 87 6.90 -6.23 -2.61
CA SER A 87 8.13 -6.98 -2.82
C SER A 87 9.30 -6.45 -1.99
N ALA A 88 9.44 -5.11 -1.93
CA ALA A 88 10.45 -4.44 -1.12
C ALA A 88 10.27 -4.72 0.38
N LEU A 89 9.05 -4.58 0.89
CA LEU A 89 8.72 -4.88 2.29
C LEU A 89 8.97 -6.35 2.64
N ILE A 90 8.61 -7.28 1.75
CA ILE A 90 8.86 -8.73 1.93
C ILE A 90 10.35 -9.02 1.98
N PHE A 91 11.13 -8.42 1.07
CA PHE A 91 12.57 -8.61 1.03
C PHE A 91 13.25 -8.12 2.31
N GLU A 92 12.91 -6.93 2.79
CA GLU A 92 13.45 -6.43 4.06
C GLU A 92 13.01 -7.29 5.23
N LEU A 93 11.75 -7.74 5.27
CA LEU A 93 11.27 -8.64 6.31
C LEU A 93 12.08 -9.95 6.35
N LYS A 94 12.32 -10.56 5.18
CA LYS A 94 13.17 -11.75 5.05
C LYS A 94 14.58 -11.52 5.59
N LYS A 95 15.20 -10.40 5.25
CA LYS A 95 16.52 -9.99 5.80
C LYS A 95 16.49 -9.88 7.32
N LYS A 96 15.45 -9.25 7.91
CA LYS A 96 15.33 -9.14 9.38
C LYS A 96 15.09 -10.48 10.07
N MET A 97 14.49 -11.44 9.38
CA MET A 97 14.20 -12.78 9.90
C MET A 97 15.34 -13.79 9.69
N GLY A 98 16.42 -13.43 8.98
CA GLY A 98 17.53 -14.33 8.68
C GLY A 98 17.19 -15.40 7.62
N SER A 99 16.09 -15.24 6.89
CA SER A 99 15.68 -16.12 5.80
C SER A 99 16.22 -15.55 4.48
N SER A 100 17.45 -15.92 4.11
CA SER A 100 18.06 -15.55 2.82
C SER A 100 17.64 -16.51 1.71
#